data_AF-A0A1Z1C554-F1
#
_entry.id   AF-A0A1Z1C554-F1
#
_cell.length_a   1.000
_cell.length_b   1.000
_cell.length_c   1.000
_cell.angle_alpha   90.00
_cell.angle_beta   90.00
_cell.angle_gamma   90.00
#
_symmetry.space_group_name_H-M   'P 1'
#
loop_
_entity.id
_entity.type
_entity.pdbx_description
1 polymer ?
#
loop_
_entity_poly.entity_id
_entity_poly.type
_entity_poly.pdbx_seq_one_letter_code
_entity_poly.pdbx_strand_id
1 'polypeptide(L)'
;MEQESREQGKGSLWDQQIYLMVHTDAKIKQDLIRKAKVKKSYNKLKKREQADAVKTSTFDQAPRVDGPASTELHPERQAMLDEPEPALVERGSVTSHSRQRGPPRPKPTPFKKEAQLAQQRKEERERRQKEIEEANRQRQAKIEERERFRKVMAKARSGGKDGKRKLGLESKVLLEKVQRMMAE
;
A
#
# COMPACT_ATOMS: atom_id res chain seq x y z
N MET A 1 -56.58 -31.42 -6.36
CA MET A 1 -55.72 -31.55 -7.55
C MET A 1 -55.21 -30.22 -8.11
N GLU A 2 -55.77 -29.04 -7.79
CA GLU A 2 -55.25 -27.75 -8.31
C GLU A 2 -54.06 -27.13 -7.55
N GLN A 3 -53.71 -27.64 -6.36
CA GLN A 3 -52.62 -27.07 -5.56
C GLN A 3 -51.23 -27.62 -5.92
N GLU A 4 -51.13 -28.86 -6.41
CA GLU A 4 -49.83 -29.47 -6.78
C GLU A 4 -49.23 -28.85 -8.05
N SER A 5 -50.05 -28.37 -8.99
CA SER A 5 -49.57 -27.71 -10.21
C SER A 5 -48.95 -26.33 -9.95
N ARG A 6 -49.29 -25.66 -8.83
CA ARG A 6 -48.71 -24.36 -8.45
C ARG A 6 -47.34 -24.48 -7.78
N GLU A 7 -46.99 -25.64 -7.22
CA GLU A 7 -45.69 -25.87 -6.59
C GLU A 7 -44.61 -26.24 -7.61
N GLN A 8 -44.97 -26.98 -8.68
CA GLN A 8 -44.04 -27.31 -9.76
C GLN A 8 -43.55 -26.08 -10.55
N GLY A 9 -44.37 -25.04 -10.68
CA GLY A 9 -43.98 -23.78 -11.33
C GLY A 9 -43.00 -22.92 -10.53
N LYS A 10 -42.97 -23.06 -9.19
CA LYS A 10 -42.03 -22.32 -8.34
C LYS A 10 -40.63 -22.91 -8.40
N GLY A 11 -40.49 -24.24 -8.36
CA GLY A 11 -39.19 -24.92 -8.47
C GLY A 11 -38.41 -24.53 -9.73
N SER A 12 -39.09 -24.44 -10.88
CA SER A 12 -38.44 -24.07 -12.14
C SER A 12 -37.95 -22.62 -12.17
N LEU A 13 -38.62 -21.70 -11.46
CA LEU A 13 -38.20 -20.30 -11.39
C LEU A 13 -36.95 -20.13 -10.53
N TRP A 14 -36.87 -20.86 -9.41
CA TRP A 14 -35.67 -20.89 -8.57
C TRP A 14 -34.48 -21.52 -9.31
N ASP A 15 -34.71 -22.61 -10.05
CA ASP A 15 -33.66 -23.26 -10.84
C ASP A 15 -33.19 -22.36 -11.99
N GLN A 16 -34.11 -21.64 -12.67
CA GLN A 16 -33.77 -20.64 -13.67
C GLN A 16 -32.96 -19.47 -13.07
N GLN A 17 -33.34 -19.01 -11.88
CA GLN A 17 -32.63 -17.93 -11.18
C GLN A 17 -31.23 -18.37 -10.73
N ILE A 18 -31.09 -19.58 -10.19
CA ILE A 18 -29.80 -20.16 -9.82
C ILE A 18 -28.91 -20.33 -11.07
N TYR A 19 -29.47 -20.86 -12.16
CA TYR A 19 -28.76 -21.01 -13.43
C TYR A 19 -28.25 -19.66 -13.96
N LEU A 20 -29.09 -18.63 -13.96
CA LEU A 20 -28.71 -17.28 -14.35
C LEU A 20 -27.61 -16.71 -13.44
N MET A 21 -27.70 -16.89 -12.13
CA MET A 21 -26.69 -16.42 -11.18
C MET A 21 -25.34 -17.12 -11.41
N VAL A 22 -25.34 -18.45 -11.57
CA VAL A 22 -24.11 -19.22 -11.82
C VAL A 22 -23.48 -18.86 -13.17
N HIS A 23 -24.30 -18.68 -14.21
CA HIS A 23 -23.80 -18.33 -15.55
C HIS A 23 -23.27 -16.90 -15.63
N THR A 24 -23.92 -15.95 -14.94
CA THR A 24 -23.44 -14.56 -14.87
C THR A 24 -22.14 -14.48 -14.08
N ASP A 25 -22.02 -15.18 -12.96
CA ASP A 25 -20.77 -15.27 -12.19
C ASP A 25 -19.62 -15.87 -13.02
N ALA A 26 -19.89 -16.92 -13.79
CA ALA A 26 -18.90 -17.51 -14.69
C ALA A 26 -18.41 -16.49 -15.74
N LYS A 27 -19.33 -15.73 -16.35
CA LYS A 27 -19.00 -14.68 -17.32
C LYS A 27 -18.18 -13.55 -16.69
N ILE A 28 -18.58 -13.08 -15.51
CA ILE A 28 -17.88 -12.02 -14.76
C ILE A 28 -16.43 -12.45 -14.46
N LYS A 29 -16.24 -13.69 -13.99
CA LYS A 29 -14.91 -14.25 -13.71
C LYS A 29 -14.07 -14.34 -14.97
N GLN A 30 -14.63 -14.83 -16.09
CA GLN A 30 -13.90 -14.89 -17.36
C GLN A 30 -13.46 -13.51 -17.84
N ASP A 31 -14.31 -12.49 -17.72
CA ASP A 31 -13.97 -11.13 -18.11
C ASP A 31 -12.91 -10.49 -17.22
N LEU A 32 -12.94 -10.75 -15.90
CA LEU A 32 -11.88 -10.35 -14.97
C LEU A 32 -10.53 -11.00 -15.34
N ILE A 33 -10.54 -12.30 -15.66
CA ILE A 33 -9.34 -13.03 -16.10
C ILE A 33 -8.81 -12.45 -17.42
N ARG A 34 -9.69 -12.17 -18.39
CA ARG A 34 -9.31 -11.56 -19.67
C ARG A 34 -8.68 -10.19 -19.47
N LYS A 35 -9.31 -9.31 -18.67
CA LYS A 35 -8.78 -7.98 -18.34
C LYS A 35 -7.41 -8.08 -17.66
N ALA A 36 -7.22 -9.03 -16.75
CA ALA A 36 -5.93 -9.25 -16.08
C ALA A 36 -4.85 -9.71 -17.07
N LYS A 37 -5.17 -10.61 -18.00
CA LYS A 37 -4.25 -11.07 -19.06
C LYS A 37 -3.84 -9.91 -19.98
N VAL A 38 -4.79 -9.08 -20.43
CA VAL A 38 -4.52 -7.91 -21.27
C VAL A 38 -3.62 -6.91 -20.54
N LYS A 39 -3.89 -6.63 -19.26
CA LYS A 39 -3.01 -5.75 -18.46
C LYS A 39 -1.59 -6.32 -18.33
N LYS A 40 -1.46 -7.63 -18.16
CA LYS A 40 -0.15 -8.31 -18.07
C LYS A 40 0.63 -8.23 -19.38
N SER A 41 -0.02 -8.47 -20.53
CA SER A 41 0.64 -8.33 -21.83
C SER A 41 1.01 -6.87 -22.14
N TYR A 42 0.11 -5.93 -21.86
CA TYR A 42 0.38 -4.49 -22.02
C TYR A 42 1.58 -4.04 -21.19
N ASN A 43 1.63 -4.40 -19.91
CA ASN A 43 2.78 -4.07 -19.06
C ASN A 43 4.09 -4.71 -19.56
N LYS A 44 4.02 -5.90 -20.17
CA LYS A 44 5.19 -6.55 -20.78
C LYS A 44 5.67 -5.79 -22.02
N LEU A 45 4.76 -5.37 -22.90
CA LEU A 45 5.09 -4.55 -24.07
C LEU A 45 5.65 -3.19 -23.67
N LYS A 46 5.00 -2.50 -22.71
CA LYS A 46 5.46 -1.22 -22.20
C LYS A 46 6.87 -1.28 -21.61
N LYS A 47 7.21 -2.36 -20.90
CA LYS A 47 8.58 -2.58 -20.40
C LYS A 47 9.60 -2.80 -21.52
N ARG A 48 9.20 -3.47 -22.60
CA ARG A 48 10.06 -3.64 -23.79
C ARG A 48 10.27 -2.32 -24.50
N GLU A 49 9.21 -1.58 -24.78
CA GLU A 49 9.29 -0.25 -25.40
C GLU A 49 10.15 0.71 -24.56
N GLN A 50 10.02 0.69 -23.23
CA GLN A 50 10.89 1.50 -22.35
C GLN A 50 12.35 1.04 -22.39
N ALA A 51 12.60 -0.28 -22.42
CA ALA A 51 13.96 -0.80 -22.54
C ALA A 51 14.57 -0.48 -23.92
N ASP A 52 13.79 -0.54 -24.99
CA ASP A 52 14.22 -0.22 -26.34
C ASP A 52 14.42 1.29 -26.52
N ALA A 53 13.58 2.13 -25.90
CA ALA A 53 13.78 3.58 -25.84
C ALA A 53 15.06 3.99 -25.09
N VAL A 54 15.45 3.24 -24.05
CA VAL A 54 16.74 3.46 -23.38
C VAL A 54 17.91 3.07 -24.30
N LYS A 55 17.81 1.96 -25.04
CA LYS A 55 18.87 1.53 -25.98
C LYS A 55 19.05 2.49 -27.16
N THR A 56 17.97 3.03 -27.71
CA THR A 56 18.08 4.02 -28.79
C THR A 56 18.69 5.34 -28.30
N SER A 57 18.49 5.72 -27.04
CA SER A 57 19.17 6.90 -26.46
C SER A 57 20.68 6.73 -26.25
N THR A 58 21.21 5.50 -26.32
CA THR A 58 22.64 5.22 -26.15
C THR A 58 23.42 5.13 -27.47
N PHE A 59 22.74 5.12 -28.63
CA PHE A 59 23.38 4.87 -29.93
C PHE A 59 23.65 6.16 -30.76
N ASP A 60 23.27 7.33 -30.27
CA ASP A 60 23.55 8.64 -30.91
C ASP A 60 24.86 9.31 -30.45
N GLN A 61 25.80 8.55 -29.86
CA GLN A 61 27.16 9.05 -29.59
C GLN A 61 28.15 8.39 -30.56
N ALA A 62 28.48 9.13 -31.62
CA ALA A 62 29.52 8.85 -32.61
C ALA A 62 30.91 8.57 -31.95
N PRO A 63 31.86 7.95 -32.67
CA PRO A 63 32.87 7.08 -32.07
C PRO A 63 33.94 7.87 -31.31
N ARG A 64 34.20 7.44 -30.07
CA ARG A 64 35.41 7.83 -29.33
C ARG A 64 36.59 7.05 -29.90
N VAL A 65 37.62 7.78 -30.30
CA VAL A 65 38.92 7.23 -30.70
C VAL A 65 39.62 6.75 -29.43
N ASP A 66 39.69 5.43 -29.24
CA ASP A 66 40.45 4.80 -28.17
C ASP A 66 41.94 4.78 -28.54
N GLY A 67 42.70 5.74 -28.02
CA GLY A 67 44.15 5.65 -27.87
C GLY A 67 44.49 5.42 -26.39
N PRO A 68 45.48 4.57 -26.03
CA PRO A 68 45.85 4.38 -24.64
C PRO A 68 46.36 5.72 -24.09
N ALA A 69 45.68 6.21 -23.05
CA ALA A 69 46.12 7.37 -22.29
C ALA A 69 47.54 7.10 -21.77
N SER A 70 48.52 7.76 -22.39
CA SER A 70 49.89 7.83 -21.87
C SER A 70 49.79 8.37 -20.44
N THR A 71 50.11 7.52 -19.48
CA THR A 71 50.08 7.85 -18.04
C THR A 71 51.35 8.62 -17.64
N GLU A 72 51.97 9.30 -18.60
CA GLU A 72 53.15 10.12 -18.39
C GLU A 72 52.68 11.55 -18.17
N LEU A 73 52.81 12.00 -16.93
CA LEU A 73 52.59 13.39 -16.54
C LEU A 73 53.51 14.28 -17.40
N HIS A 74 52.93 15.34 -17.97
CA HIS A 74 53.66 16.29 -18.83
C HIS A 74 54.91 16.81 -18.08
N PRO A 75 56.09 16.90 -18.72
CA PRO A 75 57.37 17.19 -18.04
C PRO A 75 57.35 18.48 -17.20
N GLU A 76 56.61 19.49 -17.65
CA GLU A 76 56.39 20.75 -16.93
C GLU A 76 55.66 20.57 -15.58
N ARG A 77 54.79 19.55 -15.49
CA ARG A 77 54.04 19.23 -14.27
C ARG A 77 54.89 18.41 -13.28
N GLN A 78 55.88 17.66 -13.78
CA GLN A 78 56.89 16.98 -12.96
C GLN A 78 57.82 18.01 -12.28
N ALA A 79 58.25 19.02 -13.04
CA ALA A 79 59.13 20.09 -12.53
C ALA A 79 58.50 20.90 -11.38
N MET A 80 57.18 21.10 -11.36
CA MET A 80 56.48 21.74 -10.23
C MET A 80 56.40 20.87 -8.97
N LEU A 81 56.50 19.56 -9.08
CA LEU A 81 56.45 18.62 -7.95
C LEU A 81 57.84 18.34 -7.38
N ASP A 82 58.88 18.40 -8.21
CA ASP A 82 60.27 18.21 -7.81
C ASP A 82 60.90 19.47 -7.19
N GLU A 83 60.24 20.63 -7.30
CA GLU A 83 60.68 21.85 -6.63
C GLU A 83 60.47 21.72 -5.10
N PRO A 84 61.52 21.84 -4.26
CA PRO A 84 61.39 21.66 -2.82
C PRO A 84 60.52 22.77 -2.23
N GLU A 85 59.40 22.39 -1.61
CA GLU A 85 58.52 23.34 -0.92
C GLU A 85 59.35 24.17 0.09
N PRO A 86 59.31 25.51 0.02
CA PRO A 86 60.01 26.33 1.00
C PRO A 86 59.40 26.06 2.37
N ALA A 87 60.26 25.71 3.32
CA ALA A 87 59.92 25.39 4.70
C ALA A 87 58.82 26.33 5.21
N LEU A 88 57.66 25.75 5.49
CA LEU A 88 56.52 26.43 6.08
C LEU A 88 56.99 27.09 7.38
N VAL A 89 57.23 28.40 7.31
CA VAL A 89 57.34 29.26 8.48
C VAL A 89 56.09 28.95 9.32
N GLU A 90 56.30 28.45 10.54
CA GLU A 90 55.22 28.25 11.49
C GLU A 90 54.45 29.57 11.60
N ARG A 91 53.30 29.64 10.93
CA ARG A 91 52.41 30.78 11.04
C ARG A 91 51.89 30.75 12.45
N GLY A 92 52.54 31.58 13.27
CA GLY A 92 52.09 31.93 14.59
C GLY A 92 50.58 32.19 14.58
N SER A 93 49.98 31.84 15.69
CA SER A 93 48.58 32.08 16.03
C SER A 93 48.22 33.55 15.80
N VAL A 94 47.88 33.90 14.57
CA VAL A 94 47.18 35.13 14.26
C VAL A 94 45.77 34.92 14.78
N THR A 95 45.56 35.41 16.00
CA THR A 95 44.26 35.81 16.55
C THR A 95 43.58 36.73 15.53
N SER A 96 42.95 36.10 14.54
CA SER A 96 42.13 36.78 13.56
C SER A 96 40.87 37.20 14.28
N HIS A 97 40.70 38.51 14.37
CA HIS A 97 39.53 39.19 14.86
C HIS A 97 38.27 38.42 14.48
N SER A 98 37.55 37.96 15.50
CA SER A 98 36.24 37.32 15.42
C SER A 98 35.27 38.27 14.72
N ARG A 99 35.33 38.32 13.39
CA ARG A 99 34.20 38.76 12.58
C ARG A 99 33.15 37.72 12.87
N GLN A 100 32.11 38.10 13.60
CA GLN A 100 30.96 37.25 13.83
C GLN A 100 30.46 36.74 12.48
N ARG A 101 30.91 35.54 12.11
CA ARG A 101 30.44 34.83 10.93
C ARG A 101 29.00 34.49 11.27
N GLY A 102 28.07 35.27 10.73
CA GLY A 102 26.66 34.97 10.81
C GLY A 102 26.41 33.50 10.44
N PRO A 103 25.37 32.88 10.99
CA PRO A 103 25.13 31.45 10.85
C PRO A 103 25.21 31.02 9.37
N PRO A 104 25.82 29.87 9.08
CA PRO A 104 26.01 29.40 7.71
C PRO A 104 24.65 29.28 7.01
N ARG A 105 24.52 29.92 5.85
CA ARG A 105 23.29 29.83 5.06
C ARG A 105 23.02 28.36 4.70
N PRO A 106 21.79 27.86 4.86
CA PRO A 106 21.48 26.47 4.57
C PRO A 106 21.72 26.19 3.09
N LYS A 107 22.56 25.19 2.81
CA LYS A 107 22.87 24.78 1.44
C LYS A 107 21.57 24.34 0.74
N PRO A 108 21.35 24.71 -0.53
CA PRO A 108 20.22 24.21 -1.29
C PRO A 108 20.44 22.72 -1.55
N THR A 109 19.82 21.87 -0.74
CA THR A 109 19.77 20.43 -1.03
C THR A 109 18.95 20.22 -2.29
N PRO A 110 19.41 19.40 -3.25
CA PRO A 110 18.61 19.06 -4.41
C PRO A 110 17.34 18.31 -3.95
N PHE A 111 16.23 18.51 -4.69
CA PHE A 111 14.95 17.79 -4.50
C PHE A 111 14.12 18.12 -3.24
N LYS A 112 14.28 19.29 -2.62
CA LYS A 112 13.42 19.73 -1.48
C LYS A 112 11.92 19.62 -1.78
N LYS A 113 11.50 20.01 -2.99
CA LYS A 113 10.10 19.95 -3.44
C LYS A 113 9.61 18.50 -3.56
N GLU A 114 10.45 17.60 -4.04
CA GLU A 114 10.08 16.18 -4.20
C GLU A 114 10.01 15.47 -2.85
N ALA A 115 10.91 15.81 -1.91
CA ALA A 115 10.85 15.30 -0.54
C ALA A 115 9.56 15.72 0.17
N GLN A 116 9.11 16.96 -0.01
CA GLN A 116 7.83 17.45 0.53
C GLN A 116 6.64 16.72 -0.09
N LEU A 117 6.63 16.52 -1.42
CA LEU A 117 5.58 15.75 -2.09
C LEU A 117 5.56 14.28 -1.65
N ALA A 118 6.72 13.67 -1.41
CA ALA A 118 6.83 12.31 -0.90
C ALA A 118 6.28 12.19 0.53
N GLN A 119 6.55 13.18 1.38
CA GLN A 119 5.98 13.27 2.74
C GLN A 119 4.46 13.41 2.69
N GLN A 120 3.93 14.33 1.89
CA GLN A 120 2.48 14.49 1.73
C GLN A 120 1.79 13.20 1.26
N ARG A 121 2.38 12.50 0.28
CA ARG A 121 1.86 11.19 -0.19
C ARG A 121 1.97 10.09 0.86
N LYS A 122 2.92 10.17 1.78
CA LYS A 122 3.05 9.24 2.90
C LYS A 122 1.95 9.50 3.93
N GLU A 123 1.76 10.76 4.31
CA GLU A 123 0.73 11.19 5.25
C GLU A 123 -0.68 10.86 4.74
N GLU A 124 -0.97 11.09 3.46
CA GLU A 124 -2.26 10.75 2.87
C GLU A 124 -2.54 9.24 2.92
N ARG A 125 -1.52 8.41 2.64
CA ARG A 125 -1.64 6.95 2.75
C ARG A 125 -1.87 6.50 4.18
N GLU A 126 -1.17 7.10 5.14
CA GLU A 126 -1.34 6.80 6.56
C GLU A 126 -2.74 7.21 7.05
N ARG A 127 -3.27 8.36 6.62
CA ARG A 127 -4.64 8.78 6.93
C ARG A 127 -5.66 7.78 6.39
N ARG A 128 -5.55 7.40 5.11
CA ARG A 128 -6.42 6.38 4.51
C ARG A 128 -6.31 5.03 5.23
N GLN A 129 -5.12 4.64 5.67
CA GLN A 129 -4.93 3.40 6.43
C GLN A 129 -5.61 3.47 7.79
N LYS A 130 -5.48 4.58 8.52
CA LYS A 130 -6.16 4.78 9.81
C LYS A 130 -7.67 4.75 9.68
N GLU A 131 -8.23 5.40 8.66
CA GLU A 131 -9.67 5.35 8.39
C GLU A 131 -10.18 3.92 8.13
N ILE A 132 -9.43 3.15 7.34
CA ILE A 132 -9.76 1.73 7.08
C ILE A 132 -9.65 0.91 8.37
N GLU A 133 -8.61 1.14 9.17
CA GLU A 133 -8.40 0.44 10.44
C GLU A 133 -9.53 0.73 11.44
N GLU A 134 -9.93 1.99 11.59
CA GLU A 134 -11.04 2.40 12.45
C GLU A 134 -12.37 1.79 11.96
N ALA A 135 -12.65 1.84 10.67
CA ALA A 135 -13.84 1.22 10.09
C ALA A 135 -13.87 -0.30 10.32
N ASN A 136 -12.73 -0.97 10.16
CA ASN A 136 -12.60 -2.40 10.43
C ASN A 136 -12.77 -2.71 11.92
N ARG A 137 -12.22 -1.88 12.81
CA ARG A 137 -12.36 -2.02 14.27
C ARG A 137 -13.82 -1.90 14.70
N GLN A 138 -14.56 -0.94 14.14
CA GLN A 138 -15.98 -0.77 14.42
C GLN A 138 -16.80 -1.97 13.91
N ARG A 139 -16.50 -2.46 12.70
CA ARG A 139 -17.14 -3.68 12.15
C ARG A 139 -16.87 -4.88 13.03
N GLN A 140 -15.62 -5.06 13.44
CA GLN A 140 -15.19 -6.17 14.28
C GLN A 140 -15.87 -6.13 15.64
N ALA A 141 -15.95 -4.96 16.29
CA ALA A 141 -16.67 -4.80 17.56
C ALA A 141 -18.16 -5.19 17.43
N LYS A 142 -18.83 -4.77 16.35
CA LYS A 142 -20.23 -5.16 16.06
C LYS A 142 -20.38 -6.67 15.83
N ILE A 143 -19.43 -7.30 15.14
CA ILE A 143 -19.44 -8.75 14.90
C ILE A 143 -19.24 -9.49 16.22
N GLU A 144 -18.25 -9.13 17.02
CA GLU A 144 -17.96 -9.75 18.31
C GLU A 144 -19.14 -9.65 19.27
N GLU A 145 -19.80 -8.50 19.31
CA GLU A 145 -21.00 -8.32 20.12
C GLU A 145 -22.14 -9.24 19.66
N ARG A 146 -22.39 -9.33 18.35
CA ARG A 146 -23.38 -10.25 17.77
C ARG A 146 -23.04 -11.71 18.07
N GLU A 147 -21.75 -12.06 18.00
CA GLU A 147 -21.30 -13.41 18.33
C GLU A 147 -21.46 -13.72 19.82
N ARG A 148 -21.14 -12.79 20.72
CA ARG A 148 -21.39 -12.93 22.16
C ARG A 148 -22.87 -13.17 22.40
N PHE A 149 -23.74 -12.33 21.83
CA PHE A 149 -25.20 -12.47 21.94
C PHE A 149 -25.66 -13.84 21.40
N ARG A 150 -25.17 -14.24 20.22
CA ARG A 150 -25.49 -15.54 19.61
C ARG A 150 -25.05 -16.69 20.51
N LYS A 151 -23.83 -16.65 21.06
CA LYS A 151 -23.28 -17.69 21.95
C LYS A 151 -24.11 -17.82 23.23
N VAL A 152 -24.46 -16.71 23.87
CA VAL A 152 -25.27 -16.75 25.10
C VAL A 152 -26.69 -17.24 24.81
N MET A 153 -27.33 -16.76 23.73
CA MET A 153 -28.65 -17.27 23.31
C MET A 153 -28.61 -18.75 22.94
N ALA A 154 -27.57 -19.21 22.24
CA ALA A 154 -27.39 -20.62 21.94
C ALA A 154 -27.24 -21.45 23.22
N LYS A 155 -26.46 -20.98 24.20
CA LYS A 155 -26.29 -21.63 25.51
C LYS A 155 -27.58 -21.66 26.33
N ALA A 156 -28.41 -20.64 26.19
CA ALA A 156 -29.66 -20.51 26.92
C ALA A 156 -30.77 -21.40 26.30
N ARG A 157 -30.78 -21.52 24.96
CA ARG A 157 -31.64 -22.44 24.20
C ARG A 157 -31.19 -23.89 24.26
N SER A 158 -29.88 -24.13 24.44
CA SER A 158 -29.30 -25.45 24.67
C SER A 158 -29.81 -25.95 26.03
N GLY A 159 -30.85 -26.78 25.96
CA GLY A 159 -31.57 -27.29 27.12
C GLY A 159 -30.65 -27.95 28.14
N GLY A 160 -31.01 -27.88 29.42
CA GLY A 160 -30.30 -28.57 30.50
C GLY A 160 -30.46 -30.09 30.47
N LYS A 161 -30.11 -30.76 31.56
CA LYS A 161 -30.29 -32.22 31.72
C LYS A 161 -31.76 -32.66 31.52
N ASP A 162 -32.69 -31.77 31.85
CA ASP A 162 -34.13 -31.94 31.66
C ASP A 162 -34.65 -31.49 30.27
N GLY A 163 -33.75 -31.08 29.35
CA GLY A 163 -34.10 -30.57 28.01
C GLY A 163 -34.78 -29.18 28.00
N LYS A 164 -35.12 -28.61 29.16
CA LYS A 164 -35.77 -27.30 29.29
C LYS A 164 -34.79 -26.15 29.02
N ARG A 165 -35.29 -25.08 28.38
CA ARG A 165 -34.53 -23.84 28.13
C ARG A 165 -34.18 -23.12 29.42
N LYS A 166 -33.03 -22.45 29.44
CA LYS A 166 -32.52 -21.70 30.60
C LYS A 166 -33.02 -20.26 30.54
N LEU A 167 -34.28 -20.07 30.90
CA LEU A 167 -34.98 -18.78 30.82
C LEU A 167 -34.24 -17.63 31.52
N GLY A 168 -33.53 -17.89 32.63
CA GLY A 168 -32.75 -16.87 33.34
C GLY A 168 -31.50 -16.36 32.59
N LEU A 169 -30.99 -17.09 31.60
CA LEU A 169 -29.94 -16.62 30.69
C LEU A 169 -30.54 -15.91 29.48
N GLU A 170 -31.68 -16.39 28.97
CA GLU A 170 -32.40 -15.75 27.86
C GLU A 170 -32.91 -14.36 28.26
N SER A 171 -33.49 -14.23 29.46
CA SER A 171 -34.05 -12.97 29.95
C SER A 171 -33.00 -11.87 30.06
N LYS A 172 -31.81 -12.16 30.61
CA LYS A 172 -30.71 -11.18 30.75
C LYS A 172 -30.26 -10.63 29.39
N VAL A 173 -30.08 -11.51 28.42
CA VAL A 173 -29.64 -11.14 27.07
C VAL A 173 -30.69 -10.29 26.35
N LEU A 174 -31.97 -10.64 26.51
CA LEU A 174 -33.07 -9.86 25.95
C LEU A 174 -33.19 -8.48 26.62
N LEU A 175 -32.98 -8.39 27.93
CA LEU A 175 -32.98 -7.12 28.67
C LEU A 175 -31.85 -6.18 28.21
N GLU A 176 -30.62 -6.68 28.04
CA GLU A 176 -29.52 -5.87 27.49
C GLU A 176 -29.84 -5.34 26.08
N LYS A 177 -30.49 -6.16 25.24
CA LYS A 177 -30.92 -5.72 23.91
C LYS A 177 -31.98 -4.61 23.97
N VAL A 178 -32.97 -4.74 24.85
CA VAL A 178 -34.01 -3.72 25.05
C VAL A 178 -33.39 -2.43 25.58
N GLN A 179 -32.51 -2.52 26.57
CA GLN A 179 -31.80 -1.36 27.11
C GLN A 179 -31.02 -0.61 26.02
N ARG A 180 -30.37 -1.33 25.10
CA ARG A 180 -29.68 -0.70 23.97
C ARG A 180 -30.63 -0.01 22.99
N MET A 181 -31.76 -0.65 22.67
CA MET A 181 -32.78 -0.03 21.80
C MET A 181 -33.44 1.20 22.43
N MET A 182 -33.40 1.35 23.76
CA MET A 182 -33.88 2.54 24.47
C MET A 182 -32.80 3.60 24.71
N ALA A 183 -31.52 3.26 24.52
CA ALA A 183 -30.39 4.19 24.66
C ALA A 183 -29.98 4.84 23.33
N GLU A 184 -30.47 4.31 22.20
CA GLU A 184 -30.53 5.00 20.90
C GLU A 184 -31.71 5.99 20.87
#